data_AF-A0A2D6X9L5-F1
#
_entry.id   AF-A0A2D6X9L5-F1
#
_cell.length_a   1.000
_cell.length_b   1.000
_cell.length_c   1.000
_cell.angle_alpha   90.00
_cell.angle_beta   90.00
_cell.angle_gamma   90.00
#
_symmetry.space_group_name_H-M   'P 1'
#
loop_
_entity.id
_entity.type
_entity.pdbx_description
1 polymer ?
#
loop_
_entity_poly.entity_id
_entity_poly.type
_entity_poly.pdbx_seq_one_letter_code
_entity_poly.pdbx_strand_id
1 'polypeptide(L)'
;MGLKKATVANSCGLQQLAKSSQGRNRSVDEKALSEDIDPEGIHVMSFSMVHNDVELRTEWLVKLKDDTKTKHVREVDGVKFVSVWLDVDFIEFDKWTSTVDVDGTDPVPPATDNAEA
;
A
#
# COMPACT_ATOMS: atom_id res chain seq x y z
N MET A 1 2.11 12.50 22.43
CA MET A 1 1.49 11.91 21.23
C MET A 1 2.33 10.71 20.82
N GLY A 2 1.75 9.52 20.70
CA GLY A 2 2.49 8.35 20.22
C GLY A 2 2.78 8.50 18.73
N LEU A 3 3.99 8.14 18.29
CA LEU A 3 4.33 8.04 16.88
C LEU A 3 3.35 7.06 16.22
N LYS A 4 2.67 7.51 15.15
CA LYS A 4 1.83 6.63 14.35
C LYS A 4 2.79 5.75 13.55
N LYS A 5 2.66 4.43 13.65
CA LYS A 5 3.49 3.49 12.90
C LYS A 5 2.71 2.96 11.69
N ALA A 6 3.38 2.84 10.55
CA ALA A 6 2.84 2.21 9.36
C ALA A 6 3.74 1.06 8.93
N THR A 7 3.14 -0.06 8.52
CA THR A 7 3.85 -1.14 7.85
C THR A 7 3.87 -0.87 6.36
N VAL A 8 5.04 -0.95 5.75
CA VAL A 8 5.26 -0.61 4.35
C VAL A 8 6.09 -1.67 3.64
N ALA A 9 5.98 -1.69 2.32
CA ALA A 9 6.87 -2.41 1.42
C ALA A 9 7.22 -1.49 0.25
N ASN A 10 8.44 -1.58 -0.28
CA ASN A 10 8.75 -0.97 -1.57
C ASN A 10 8.21 -1.84 -2.72
N SER A 11 8.27 -1.33 -3.93
CA SER A 11 7.78 -1.99 -5.14
C SER A 11 8.31 -3.42 -5.32
N CYS A 12 9.61 -3.65 -5.08
CA CYS A 12 10.22 -4.97 -5.11
C CYS A 12 9.62 -5.91 -4.04
N GLY A 13 9.54 -5.44 -2.79
CA GLY A 13 8.96 -6.21 -1.68
C GLY A 13 7.50 -6.59 -1.94
N LEU A 14 6.68 -5.64 -2.42
CA LEU A 14 5.29 -5.92 -2.75
C LEU A 14 5.15 -6.97 -3.87
N GLN A 15 6.01 -6.92 -4.90
CA GLN A 15 6.01 -7.95 -5.93
C GLN A 15 6.38 -9.34 -5.38
N GLN A 16 7.34 -9.43 -4.44
CA GLN A 16 7.66 -10.70 -3.79
C GLN A 16 6.51 -11.21 -2.91
N LEU A 17 5.82 -10.32 -2.21
CA LEU A 17 4.61 -10.66 -1.46
C LEU A 17 3.48 -11.14 -2.40
N ALA A 18 3.25 -10.45 -3.51
CA ALA A 18 2.27 -10.85 -4.52
C ALA A 18 2.59 -12.22 -5.13
N LYS A 19 3.88 -12.50 -5.36
CA LYS A 19 4.36 -13.81 -5.81
C LYS A 19 4.15 -14.90 -4.75
N SER A 20 4.45 -14.62 -3.47
CA SER A 20 4.18 -15.54 -2.36
C SER A 20 2.68 -15.83 -2.17
N SER A 21 1.82 -14.89 -2.57
CA SER A 21 0.38 -15.05 -2.50
C SER A 21 -0.20 -15.97 -3.59
N GLN A 22 0.56 -16.31 -4.63
CA GLN A 22 0.06 -17.10 -5.76
C GLN A 22 -0.39 -18.50 -5.30
N GLY A 23 -1.59 -18.89 -5.74
CA GLY A 23 -2.21 -20.15 -5.36
C GLY A 23 -2.92 -20.15 -3.99
N ARG A 24 -2.97 -19.01 -3.29
CA ARG A 24 -3.74 -18.82 -2.04
C ARG A 24 -5.12 -18.22 -2.31
N ASN A 25 -5.93 -18.05 -1.27
CA ASN A 25 -7.32 -17.58 -1.41
C ASN A 25 -7.41 -16.14 -1.93
N ARG A 26 -6.44 -15.28 -1.59
CA ARG A 26 -6.33 -13.92 -2.12
C ARG A 26 -4.96 -13.70 -2.71
N SER A 27 -4.95 -13.43 -4.01
CA SER A 27 -3.78 -13.05 -4.79
C SER A 27 -4.20 -12.08 -5.88
N VAL A 28 -3.20 -11.50 -6.54
CA VAL A 28 -3.39 -10.67 -7.74
C VAL A 28 -2.57 -11.22 -8.89
N ASP A 29 -2.91 -10.82 -10.11
CA ASP A 29 -2.08 -11.07 -11.27
C ASP A 29 -0.76 -10.29 -11.11
N GLU A 30 0.33 -11.02 -10.85
CA GLU A 30 1.67 -10.45 -10.65
C GLU A 30 2.12 -9.63 -11.86
N LYS A 31 1.79 -10.09 -13.07
CA LYS A 31 2.20 -9.41 -14.29
C LYS A 31 1.45 -8.09 -14.43
N ALA A 32 0.13 -8.12 -14.28
CA ALA A 32 -0.68 -6.90 -14.34
C ALA A 32 -0.25 -5.90 -13.25
N LEU A 33 0.03 -6.37 -12.03
CA LEU A 33 0.54 -5.53 -10.96
C LEU A 33 1.89 -4.89 -11.34
N SER A 34 2.83 -5.66 -11.87
CA SER A 34 4.17 -5.17 -12.25
C SER A 34 4.15 -4.11 -13.36
N GLU A 35 3.14 -4.14 -14.23
CA GLU A 35 2.97 -3.17 -15.31
C GLU A 35 2.52 -1.80 -14.78
N ASP A 36 1.64 -1.78 -13.76
CA ASP A 36 0.99 -0.58 -13.24
C ASP A 36 1.66 0.02 -11.98
N ILE A 37 2.40 -0.79 -11.21
CA ILE A 37 3.02 -0.36 -9.94
C ILE A 37 4.12 0.69 -10.16
N ASP A 38 4.17 1.71 -9.30
CA ASP A 38 5.26 2.69 -9.31
C ASP A 38 6.57 2.00 -8.88
N PRO A 39 7.62 1.92 -9.73
CA PRO A 39 8.88 1.25 -9.39
C PRO A 39 9.59 1.86 -8.18
N GLU A 40 9.40 3.17 -7.93
CA GLU A 40 9.96 3.88 -6.77
C GLU A 40 8.92 4.05 -5.65
N GLY A 41 7.79 3.34 -5.77
CA GLY A 41 6.67 3.45 -4.85
C GLY A 41 6.94 2.85 -3.46
N ILE A 42 6.38 3.51 -2.46
CA ILE A 42 6.17 2.95 -1.13
C ILE A 42 4.69 2.58 -1.00
N HIS A 43 4.44 1.32 -0.68
CA HIS A 43 3.10 0.74 -0.55
C HIS A 43 2.81 0.54 0.93
N VAL A 44 1.61 0.90 1.35
CA VAL A 44 1.24 0.97 2.76
C VAL A 44 0.22 -0.12 3.06
N MET A 45 0.45 -0.90 4.10
CA MET A 45 -0.54 -1.87 4.56
C MET A 45 -1.66 -1.14 5.31
N SER A 46 -2.90 -1.28 4.86
CA SER A 46 -4.08 -0.71 5.52
C SER A 46 -4.70 -1.66 6.54
N PHE A 47 -4.54 -2.97 6.34
CA PHE A 47 -5.13 -3.98 7.19
C PHE A 47 -4.28 -5.25 7.23
N SER A 48 -4.22 -5.89 8.40
CA SER A 48 -3.73 -7.26 8.55
C SER A 48 -4.54 -8.04 9.58
N MET A 49 -4.69 -9.34 9.32
CA MET A 49 -5.21 -10.30 10.29
C MET A 49 -4.55 -11.66 10.08
N VAL A 50 -4.44 -12.45 11.14
CA VAL A 50 -4.10 -13.87 11.02
C VAL A 50 -5.27 -14.57 10.31
N HIS A 51 -4.99 -15.22 9.18
CA HIS A 51 -6.02 -15.95 8.41
C HIS A 51 -5.97 -17.45 8.71
N ASN A 52 -4.79 -18.03 8.91
CA ASN A 52 -4.57 -19.36 9.47
C ASN A 52 -3.21 -19.46 10.18
N ASP A 53 -2.74 -20.67 10.44
CA ASP A 53 -1.49 -20.99 11.12
C ASP A 53 -0.22 -20.73 10.29
N VAL A 54 -0.36 -20.39 9.00
CA VAL A 54 0.76 -20.14 8.09
C VAL A 54 0.70 -18.80 7.36
N GLU A 55 -0.43 -18.08 7.37
CA GLU A 55 -0.60 -16.88 6.56
C GLU A 55 -1.36 -15.72 7.23
N LEU A 56 -0.93 -14.51 6.90
CA LEU A 56 -1.66 -13.26 7.13
C LEU A 56 -2.56 -12.99 5.94
N ARG A 57 -3.78 -12.51 6.20
CA ARG A 57 -4.54 -11.76 5.21
C ARG A 57 -4.23 -10.29 5.35
N THR A 58 -3.75 -9.68 4.26
CA THR A 58 -3.32 -8.28 4.22
C THR A 58 -4.06 -7.51 3.14
N GLU A 59 -4.32 -6.23 3.42
CA GLU A 59 -4.75 -5.24 2.44
C GLU A 59 -3.66 -4.18 2.29
N TRP A 60 -3.34 -3.85 1.05
CA TRP A 60 -2.28 -2.92 0.66
C TRP A 60 -2.82 -1.79 -0.18
N LEU A 61 -2.45 -0.56 0.17
CA LEU A 61 -2.56 0.62 -0.65
C LEU A 61 -1.33 0.71 -1.55
N VAL A 62 -1.51 0.37 -2.81
CA VAL A 62 -0.45 0.25 -3.79
C VAL A 62 -0.38 1.52 -4.63
N LYS A 63 0.67 2.32 -4.44
CA LYS A 63 1.01 3.41 -5.36
C LYS A 63 1.23 2.92 -6.78
N LEU A 64 0.60 3.58 -7.74
CA LEU A 64 0.68 3.27 -9.17
C LEU A 64 1.45 4.36 -9.91
N LYS A 65 1.92 4.03 -11.12
CA LYS A 65 2.47 5.01 -12.06
C LYS A 65 1.41 6.04 -12.46
N ASP A 66 1.85 7.25 -12.79
CA ASP A 66 0.95 8.34 -13.16
C ASP A 66 0.12 8.04 -14.42
N ASP A 67 0.65 7.22 -15.34
CA ASP A 67 0.05 6.86 -16.62
C ASP A 67 -0.78 5.56 -16.57
N THR A 68 -0.97 4.98 -15.38
CA THR A 68 -1.74 3.75 -15.21
C THR A 68 -3.16 3.88 -15.74
N LYS A 69 -3.67 2.80 -16.35
CA LYS A 69 -5.04 2.68 -16.88
C LYS A 69 -5.90 1.73 -16.07
N THR A 70 -5.43 1.26 -14.91
CA THR A 70 -6.18 0.34 -14.06
C THR A 70 -7.54 0.94 -13.69
N LYS A 71 -8.58 0.10 -13.63
CA LYS A 71 -9.89 0.50 -13.13
C LYS A 71 -9.88 0.47 -11.60
N HIS A 72 -10.71 1.30 -10.95
CA HIS A 72 -10.81 1.41 -9.48
C HIS A 72 -9.62 2.07 -8.78
N VAL A 73 -8.90 2.94 -9.49
CA VAL A 73 -7.87 3.81 -8.90
C VAL A 73 -8.51 4.90 -8.05
N ARG A 74 -7.87 5.20 -6.92
CA ARG A 74 -8.13 6.39 -6.11
C ARG A 74 -6.97 7.37 -6.30
N GLU A 75 -7.27 8.65 -6.25
CA GLU A 75 -6.28 9.72 -6.35
C GLU A 75 -6.44 10.70 -5.19
N VAL A 76 -5.33 11.01 -4.51
CA VAL A 76 -5.26 12.01 -3.44
C VAL A 76 -3.99 12.82 -3.66
N ASP A 77 -4.11 14.14 -3.76
CA ASP A 77 -2.99 15.07 -3.98
C ASP A 77 -2.07 14.65 -5.16
N GLY A 78 -2.67 14.16 -6.25
CA GLY A 78 -1.95 13.70 -7.44
C GLY A 78 -1.33 12.30 -7.31
N VAL A 79 -1.45 11.63 -6.16
CA VAL A 79 -0.96 10.26 -5.95
C VAL A 79 -2.06 9.26 -6.29
N LYS A 80 -1.80 8.41 -7.28
CA LYS A 80 -2.69 7.32 -7.68
C LYS A 80 -2.39 6.03 -6.92
N PHE A 81 -3.43 5.38 -6.40
CA PHE A 81 -3.30 4.11 -5.70
C PHE A 81 -4.52 3.21 -5.88
N VAL A 82 -4.31 1.92 -5.62
CA VAL A 82 -5.37 0.89 -5.58
C VAL A 82 -5.26 0.06 -4.30
N SER A 83 -6.38 -0.48 -3.83
CA SER A 83 -6.37 -1.48 -2.76
C SER A 83 -6.19 -2.89 -3.34
N VAL A 84 -5.23 -3.62 -2.81
CA VAL A 84 -4.92 -5.00 -3.18
C VAL A 84 -4.95 -5.89 -1.95
N TRP A 85 -5.58 -7.06 -2.08
CA TRP A 85 -5.61 -8.06 -1.01
C TRP A 85 -4.67 -9.22 -1.32
N LEU A 86 -3.79 -9.54 -0.36
CA LEU A 86 -2.85 -10.65 -0.46
C LEU A 86 -2.94 -11.50 0.80
N ASP A 87 -3.09 -12.82 0.62
CA ASP A 87 -2.81 -13.78 1.68
C ASP A 87 -1.32 -14.14 1.58
N VAL A 88 -0.52 -13.84 2.60
CA VAL A 88 0.96 -13.89 2.56
C VAL A 88 1.52 -14.72 3.70
N ASP A 89 2.58 -15.47 3.41
CA ASP A 89 3.34 -16.22 4.41
C ASP A 89 3.92 -15.30 5.49
N PHE A 90 3.93 -15.71 6.75
CA PHE A 90 4.53 -14.93 7.83
C PHE A 90 6.01 -14.61 7.58
N ILE A 91 6.78 -15.56 7.04
CA ILE A 91 8.22 -15.41 6.82
C ILE A 91 8.46 -14.40 5.68
N GLU A 92 7.71 -14.51 4.59
CA GLU A 92 7.84 -13.56 3.48
C GLU A 92 7.33 -12.17 3.88
N PHE A 93 6.29 -12.09 4.71
CA PHE A 93 5.82 -10.83 5.27
C PHE A 93 6.91 -10.11 6.08
N ASP A 94 7.51 -10.78 7.06
CA ASP A 94 8.56 -10.18 7.90
C ASP A 94 9.80 -9.78 7.08
N LYS A 95 10.12 -10.55 6.03
CA LYS A 95 11.27 -10.31 5.18
C LYS A 95 11.12 -9.09 4.27
N TRP A 96 9.93 -8.86 3.73
CA TRP A 96 9.70 -7.85 2.68
C TRP A 96 9.02 -6.58 3.18
N THR A 97 8.68 -6.52 4.46
CA THR A 97 8.04 -5.35 5.06
C THR A 97 8.95 -4.64 6.06
N SER A 98 8.60 -3.39 6.34
CA SER A 98 9.27 -2.59 7.37
C SER A 98 8.24 -1.73 8.08
N THR A 99 8.52 -1.35 9.31
CA THR A 99 7.70 -0.39 10.05
C THR A 99 8.37 0.97 10.03
N VAL A 100 7.62 2.00 9.62
CA VAL A 100 8.07 3.39 9.60
C VAL A 100 7.24 4.23 10.56
N ASP A 101 7.87 5.24 11.15
CA ASP A 101 7.15 6.26 11.91
C ASP A 101 6.53 7.27 10.92
N VAL A 102 5.29 7.65 11.20
CA VAL A 102 4.51 8.61 10.41
C VAL A 102 4.31 9.85 11.27
N ASP A 103 5.06 10.89 10.93
CA ASP A 103 4.89 12.20 11.53
C ASP A 103 3.61 12.83 10.97
N GLY A 104 2.58 12.89 11.80
CA GLY A 104 1.26 13.42 11.44
C GLY A 104 1.21 14.95 11.39
N THR A 105 2.18 15.61 10.76
CA THR A 105 2.01 17.03 10.44
C THR A 105 1.01 17.13 9.29
N ASP A 106 -0.24 17.43 9.61
CA ASP A 106 -1.21 17.86 8.62
C ASP A 106 -0.61 19.06 7.85
N PRO A 107 -0.70 19.13 6.51
CA PRO A 107 -0.62 20.42 5.85
C PRO A 107 -1.79 21.24 6.38
N VAL A 108 -1.52 22.18 7.29
CA VAL A 108 -2.49 23.22 7.66
C VAL A 108 -2.78 23.96 6.34
N PRO A 109 -4.00 23.86 5.77
CA PRO A 109 -4.33 24.70 4.64
C PRO A 109 -4.17 26.15 5.10
N PRO A 110 -3.49 27.03 4.35
CA PRO A 110 -3.50 28.44 4.70
C PRO A 110 -4.96 28.85 4.83
N ALA A 111 -5.34 29.39 5.99
CA ALA A 111 -6.68 29.93 6.19
C ALA A 111 -6.91 30.94 5.07
N THR A 112 -7.76 30.59 4.11
CA THR A 112 -8.30 31.57 3.18
C THR A 112 -9.36 32.33 3.94
N ASP A 113 -8.94 33.38 4.64
CA ASP A 113 -9.82 34.46 5.05
C ASP A 113 -10.26 35.21 3.79
N ASN A 114 -11.21 34.61 3.06
CA ASN A 114 -12.14 35.36 2.24
C ASN A 114 -13.15 36.00 3.18
N ALA A 115 -12.84 37.21 3.63
CA ALA A 115 -13.84 38.19 4.02
C ALA A 115 -13.42 39.54 3.46
N GLU A 116 -13.68 39.73 2.16
CA GLU A 116 -14.02 41.05 1.65
C GLU A 116 -15.37 41.46 2.24
N ALA A 117 -15.37 42.55 3.01
CA ALA A 117 -16.38 43.63 3.01
C ALA A 117 -15.87 44.78 3.89
#